data_AF-A0A0G4EDX0-F1
#
_entry.id   AF-A0A0G4EDX0-F1
#
_cell.length_a   1.000
_cell.length_b   1.000
_cell.length_c   1.000
_cell.angle_alpha   90.00
_cell.angle_beta   90.00
_cell.angle_gamma   90.00
#
_symmetry.space_group_name_H-M   'P 1'
#
loop_
_entity.id
_entity.type
_entity.pdbx_description
1 polymer ?
#
loop_
_entity_poly.entity_id
_entity_poly.type
_entity_poly.pdbx_seq_one_letter_code
_entity_poly.pdbx_strand_id
1 'polypeptide(L)'
;MSDGHDSHMASAAMADGDGGDADDVAEEDNNGGGQPDGQDDSDADSDLSHEEDGEMAEEEGEGLQAAADSESESDGVQDDSDDDGGPLGDGFDDDDDDNEEDGHPVVAATTVEVPDDLGCLGPDDIEARFPHDTDDPTKQLTLGIIGRTITSPQQVTDLIGQGADPNVVPRLRQKSSEWAGFPYSLVQLAIDDKSDYAVPTIQAEDSHAVLRFVALPQGSSDELQSAVLTALLDGGADLNLEADGSLWTPIGLAIASGNQTAFELLMLRHDIDLRPRGPRMRMELPYAMRPPPSEYLRRLMSMFRHLIQRDPTLATEQRYGYNLVHQAA
;
A
#
# COMPACT_ATOMS: atom_id res chain seq x y z
N MET A 1 -2.77 35.48 -61.44
CA MET A 1 -1.75 35.01 -62.39
C MET A 1 -0.69 34.35 -61.54
N SER A 2 -0.88 33.08 -61.19
CA SER A 2 -0.45 31.88 -61.93
C SER A 2 0.92 31.43 -61.42
N ASP A 3 1.06 30.11 -61.30
CA ASP A 3 2.28 29.31 -61.10
C ASP A 3 2.55 29.02 -59.61
N GLY A 4 2.36 27.82 -59.05
CA GLY A 4 2.15 26.50 -59.63
C GLY A 4 3.48 25.76 -59.79
N HIS A 5 3.91 25.01 -58.75
CA HIS A 5 4.94 23.96 -58.87
C HIS A 5 4.60 22.76 -57.98
N ASP A 6 4.11 21.70 -58.64
CA ASP A 6 4.29 20.30 -58.29
C ASP A 6 5.75 19.88 -58.45
N SER A 7 6.25 18.96 -57.61
CA SER A 7 7.30 17.97 -57.95
C SER A 7 7.44 16.89 -56.86
N HIS A 8 6.61 15.85 -56.97
CA HIS A 8 6.98 14.43 -57.17
C HIS A 8 8.28 13.79 -56.64
N MET A 9 8.10 12.53 -56.17
CA MET A 9 8.98 11.33 -56.26
C MET A 9 10.16 11.23 -55.26
N ALA A 10 10.67 10.08 -54.81
CA ALA A 10 10.35 8.64 -54.81
C ALA A 10 11.53 7.92 -54.09
N SER A 11 11.40 6.60 -53.85
CA SER A 11 12.43 5.56 -53.56
C SER A 11 12.39 5.04 -52.11
N ALA A 12 12.03 3.77 -51.85
CA ALA A 12 12.74 2.48 -52.11
C ALA A 12 13.95 2.30 -51.17
N ALA A 13 14.35 1.15 -50.62
CA ALA A 13 13.92 -0.25 -50.67
C ALA A 13 14.72 -1.02 -49.57
N MET A 14 14.20 -2.21 -49.20
CA MET A 14 14.85 -3.45 -48.71
C MET A 14 16.24 -3.42 -48.04
N ALA A 15 16.33 -4.08 -46.89
CA ALA A 15 17.52 -4.85 -46.51
C ALA A 15 17.09 -6.11 -45.74
N ASP A 16 17.16 -7.24 -46.44
CA ASP A 16 17.24 -8.59 -45.90
C ASP A 16 18.61 -8.80 -45.24
N GLY A 17 18.66 -9.47 -44.08
CA GLY A 17 19.87 -9.98 -43.45
C GLY A 17 19.47 -11.17 -42.57
N ASP A 18 19.46 -12.39 -43.10
CA ASP A 18 20.57 -13.31 -43.42
C ASP A 18 20.92 -14.21 -42.23
N GLY A 19 21.07 -15.49 -42.56
CA GLY A 19 21.11 -16.62 -41.66
C GLY A 19 22.38 -16.68 -40.79
N GLY A 20 22.22 -17.32 -39.63
CA GLY A 20 23.32 -17.74 -38.78
C GLY A 20 22.99 -19.10 -38.19
N ASP A 21 23.39 -20.14 -38.93
CA ASP A 21 23.39 -21.54 -38.56
C ASP A 21 24.34 -21.84 -37.38
N ALA A 22 23.95 -22.89 -36.63
CA ALA A 22 24.74 -23.97 -36.05
C ALA A 22 26.04 -23.70 -35.26
N ASP A 23 26.08 -24.24 -34.04
CA ASP A 23 27.06 -25.24 -33.54
C ASP A 23 27.10 -25.16 -32.00
N ASP A 24 26.62 -26.19 -31.29
CA ASP A 24 27.43 -27.31 -30.79
C ASP A 24 28.67 -26.86 -30.00
N VAL A 25 28.62 -26.89 -28.66
CA VAL A 25 29.74 -27.40 -27.83
C VAL A 25 29.40 -27.57 -26.34
N ALA A 26 29.77 -28.75 -25.86
CA ALA A 26 30.34 -29.08 -24.55
C ALA A 26 29.42 -29.26 -23.34
N GLU A 27 28.98 -30.53 -23.20
CA GLU A 27 28.94 -31.25 -21.94
C GLU A 27 30.29 -31.13 -21.20
N GLU A 28 30.29 -30.65 -19.95
CA GLU A 28 31.36 -30.93 -18.99
C GLU A 28 30.76 -31.51 -17.70
N ASP A 29 30.83 -32.85 -17.64
CA ASP A 29 30.88 -33.63 -16.41
C ASP A 29 31.96 -33.08 -15.48
N ASN A 30 31.60 -32.70 -14.25
CA ASN A 30 32.55 -32.62 -13.15
C ASN A 30 32.05 -33.39 -11.93
N ASN A 31 32.62 -34.58 -11.86
CA ASN A 31 32.67 -35.51 -10.74
C ASN A 31 33.55 -34.95 -9.60
N GLY A 32 33.16 -35.17 -8.35
CA GLY A 32 34.02 -35.00 -7.16
C GLY A 32 33.18 -34.60 -5.95
N GLY A 33 32.82 -35.47 -5.00
CA GLY A 33 33.65 -36.48 -4.37
C GLY A 33 34.25 -35.89 -3.09
N GLY A 34 33.58 -36.08 -1.95
CA GLY A 34 34.11 -35.67 -0.65
C GLY A 34 33.11 -35.66 0.51
N GLN A 35 32.74 -36.85 1.02
CA GLN A 35 32.48 -37.00 2.45
C GLN A 35 33.83 -36.98 3.19
N PRO A 36 33.88 -36.44 4.41
CA PRO A 36 33.97 -37.37 5.52
C PRO A 36 33.11 -37.00 6.74
N ASP A 37 32.87 -38.04 7.51
CA ASP A 37 32.18 -38.12 8.79
C ASP A 37 32.83 -37.27 9.90
N GLY A 38 31.98 -36.82 10.83
CA GLY A 38 32.35 -36.26 12.13
C GLY A 38 31.06 -35.77 12.81
N GLN A 39 30.34 -36.62 13.55
CA GLN A 39 30.51 -36.80 15.01
C GLN A 39 30.63 -35.45 15.73
N ASP A 40 29.54 -35.04 16.39
CA ASP A 40 29.59 -34.80 17.83
C ASP A 40 28.17 -34.86 18.40
N ASP A 41 27.95 -35.96 19.11
CA ASP A 41 26.87 -36.15 20.07
C ASP A 41 27.04 -35.11 21.19
N SER A 42 26.03 -34.28 21.43
CA SER A 42 25.89 -33.59 22.71
C SER A 42 24.44 -33.70 23.17
N ASP A 43 24.20 -34.85 23.80
CA ASP A 43 23.15 -35.03 24.80
C ASP A 43 23.29 -33.95 25.88
N ALA A 44 22.27 -33.10 26.00
CA ALA A 44 22.08 -32.28 27.18
C ALA A 44 20.60 -32.33 27.56
N ASP A 45 20.31 -33.35 28.38
CA ASP A 45 19.17 -33.38 29.28
C ASP A 45 18.98 -32.03 29.97
N SER A 46 17.77 -31.51 29.92
CA SER A 46 17.28 -30.55 30.90
C SER A 46 15.78 -30.77 31.07
N ASP A 47 15.48 -31.84 31.79
CA ASP A 47 14.29 -31.97 32.63
C ASP A 47 14.17 -30.74 33.52
N LEU A 48 13.16 -29.90 33.31
CA LEU A 48 12.51 -29.15 34.38
C LEU A 48 11.02 -29.05 34.09
N SER A 49 10.30 -30.04 34.61
CA SER A 49 8.89 -29.96 34.94
C SER A 49 8.65 -28.78 35.89
N HIS A 50 7.86 -27.81 35.42
CA HIS A 50 7.12 -26.93 36.32
C HIS A 50 5.63 -27.23 36.15
N GLU A 51 5.17 -28.12 37.04
CA GLU A 51 3.80 -28.16 37.50
C GLU A 51 3.56 -26.86 38.28
N GLU A 52 2.68 -26.00 37.77
CA GLU A 52 2.06 -24.98 38.61
C GLU A 52 0.55 -25.11 38.45
N ASP A 53 0.01 -25.94 39.34
CA ASP A 53 -1.41 -25.99 39.68
C ASP A 53 -1.85 -24.62 40.20
N GLY A 54 -2.59 -23.90 39.36
CA GLY A 54 -3.28 -22.66 39.68
C GLY A 54 -4.78 -22.87 39.74
N GLU A 55 -5.21 -23.68 40.71
CA GLU A 55 -6.59 -23.78 41.19
C GLU A 55 -7.03 -22.43 41.81
N MET A 56 -8.35 -22.20 41.86
CA MET A 56 -9.06 -21.11 42.57
C MET A 56 -9.39 -19.84 41.76
N ALA A 57 -10.63 -19.75 41.28
CA ALA A 57 -11.70 -19.02 41.99
C ALA A 57 -12.95 -18.93 41.11
N GLU A 58 -13.98 -19.69 41.47
CA GLU A 58 -15.34 -19.38 41.07
C GLU A 58 -15.77 -18.10 41.80
N GLU A 59 -16.02 -17.02 41.06
CA GLU A 59 -16.74 -15.86 41.57
C GLU A 59 -18.13 -15.83 40.94
N GLU A 60 -19.07 -16.49 41.63
CA GLU A 60 -20.50 -16.29 41.45
C GLU A 60 -20.85 -14.85 41.89
N GLY A 61 -20.98 -13.97 40.90
CA GLY A 61 -21.50 -12.61 41.06
C GLY A 61 -22.95 -12.51 40.59
N GLU A 62 -23.88 -13.12 41.34
CA GLU A 62 -25.29 -12.72 41.30
C GLU A 62 -25.42 -11.28 41.82
N GLY A 63 -25.99 -10.36 41.03
CA GLY A 63 -26.12 -8.99 41.53
C GLY A 63 -26.84 -7.99 40.64
N LEU A 64 -28.16 -7.96 40.79
CA LEU A 64 -29.00 -6.74 40.74
C LEU A 64 -29.38 -6.17 39.37
N GLN A 65 -30.58 -6.60 38.98
CA GLN A 65 -31.62 -5.76 38.40
C GLN A 65 -31.68 -4.39 39.09
N ALA A 66 -31.56 -3.31 38.33
CA ALA A 66 -32.14 -2.02 38.68
C ALA A 66 -32.65 -1.37 37.39
N ALA A 67 -33.96 -1.53 37.16
CA ALA A 67 -34.73 -0.63 36.35
C ALA A 67 -34.69 0.75 37.02
N ALA A 68 -34.30 1.77 36.26
CA ALA A 68 -34.53 3.16 36.61
C ALA A 68 -35.09 3.85 35.37
N ASP A 69 -36.42 3.87 35.32
CA ASP A 69 -37.21 4.79 34.51
C ASP A 69 -36.78 6.22 34.88
N SER A 70 -36.19 6.93 33.93
CA SER A 70 -36.02 8.39 34.01
C SER A 70 -36.85 9.00 32.89
N GLU A 71 -38.13 9.17 33.19
CA GLU A 71 -39.04 10.03 32.45
C GLU A 71 -38.69 11.47 32.82
N SER A 72 -37.86 12.11 31.99
CA SER A 72 -37.56 13.54 32.14
C SER A 72 -38.40 14.31 31.13
N GLU A 73 -39.59 14.69 31.56
CA GLU A 73 -40.40 15.71 30.90
C GLU A 73 -39.68 17.06 31.04
N SER A 74 -38.96 17.48 29.99
CA SER A 74 -38.46 18.85 29.89
C SER A 74 -39.51 19.67 29.16
N ASP A 75 -40.37 20.30 29.96
CA ASP A 75 -41.26 21.38 29.57
C ASP A 75 -40.53 22.48 28.79
N GLY A 76 -41.28 23.04 27.85
CA GLY A 76 -40.79 23.95 26.84
C GLY A 76 -40.21 25.26 27.36
N VAL A 77 -39.27 25.76 26.58
CA VAL A 77 -38.99 27.18 26.46
C VAL A 77 -39.09 27.49 24.97
N GLN A 78 -40.19 28.14 24.61
CA GLN A 78 -40.34 28.85 23.34
C GLN A 78 -39.45 30.07 23.43
N ASP A 79 -38.36 30.11 22.65
CA ASP A 79 -37.60 31.33 22.44
C ASP A 79 -37.87 31.80 21.01
N ASP A 80 -38.85 32.70 20.93
CA ASP A 80 -39.17 33.51 19.77
C ASP A 80 -38.07 34.56 19.61
N SER A 81 -36.95 34.18 19.00
CA SER A 81 -35.98 35.14 18.46
C SER A 81 -36.10 35.16 16.94
N ASP A 82 -37.03 36.01 16.48
CA ASP A 82 -36.98 36.66 15.18
C ASP A 82 -35.64 37.41 15.08
N ASP A 83 -34.58 36.74 14.61
CA ASP A 83 -33.30 37.38 14.30
C ASP A 83 -33.03 37.27 12.79
N ASP A 84 -33.30 38.41 12.18
CA ASP A 84 -32.94 38.90 10.85
C ASP A 84 -32.22 37.92 9.91
N GLY A 85 -33.00 37.45 8.92
CA GLY A 85 -32.53 36.83 7.69
C GLY A 85 -31.69 37.77 6.82
N GLY A 86 -30.48 38.08 7.27
CA GLY A 86 -29.40 38.43 6.38
C GLY A 86 -29.07 37.21 5.51
N PRO A 87 -28.69 37.40 4.23
CA PRO A 87 -28.20 36.30 3.42
C PRO A 87 -26.92 35.82 4.10
N LEU A 88 -27.02 34.77 4.90
CA LEU A 88 -25.89 33.97 5.32
C LEU A 88 -25.35 33.40 4.02
N GLY A 89 -24.47 34.18 3.39
CA GLY A 89 -23.54 33.69 2.41
C GLY A 89 -22.85 32.53 3.10
N ASP A 90 -23.24 31.36 2.65
CA ASP A 90 -22.55 30.09 2.68
C ASP A 90 -21.16 30.25 2.05
N GLY A 91 -20.38 31.18 2.60
CA GLY A 91 -18.93 31.17 2.57
C GLY A 91 -18.50 29.98 3.42
N PHE A 92 -18.68 28.79 2.86
CA PHE A 92 -17.70 27.74 3.03
C PHE A 92 -16.41 28.35 2.49
N ASP A 93 -15.71 29.07 3.37
CA ASP A 93 -14.32 29.44 3.15
C ASP A 93 -13.58 28.09 3.13
N ASP A 94 -13.56 27.46 1.95
CA ASP A 94 -12.79 26.26 1.59
C ASP A 94 -11.27 26.58 1.62
N ASP A 95 -10.82 27.31 2.64
CA ASP A 95 -9.45 27.82 2.82
C ASP A 95 -8.54 26.78 3.51
N ASP A 96 -9.00 25.54 3.71
CA ASP A 96 -8.21 24.50 4.39
C ASP A 96 -7.15 23.83 3.49
N ASP A 97 -7.16 24.09 2.17
CA ASP A 97 -6.21 23.51 1.20
C ASP A 97 -4.88 24.28 1.11
N ASP A 98 -4.75 25.39 1.85
CA ASP A 98 -3.55 26.23 1.89
C ASP A 98 -2.39 25.61 2.67
N ASN A 99 -2.50 24.36 3.13
CA ASN A 99 -1.51 23.71 4.00
C ASN A 99 -0.46 22.83 3.29
N GLU A 100 -0.42 22.87 1.95
CA GLU A 100 0.45 21.99 1.15
C GLU A 100 1.32 22.74 0.14
N GLU A 101 2.54 22.25 -0.05
CA GLU A 101 3.50 22.81 -1.02
C GLU A 101 3.08 22.51 -2.47
N ASP A 102 3.70 23.22 -3.42
CA ASP A 102 3.67 22.88 -4.84
C ASP A 102 4.06 21.41 -5.07
N GLY A 103 3.47 20.80 -6.09
CA GLY A 103 3.72 19.41 -6.44
C GLY A 103 5.14 19.17 -6.93
N HIS A 104 5.74 18.06 -6.48
CA HIS A 104 7.08 17.62 -6.87
C HIS A 104 6.98 16.49 -7.89
N PRO A 105 7.60 16.61 -9.08
CA PRO A 105 7.52 15.58 -10.09
C PRO A 105 8.21 14.29 -9.63
N VAL A 106 7.56 13.15 -9.87
CA VAL A 106 8.16 11.84 -9.63
C VAL A 106 9.10 11.49 -10.79
N VAL A 107 10.29 11.01 -10.46
CA VAL A 107 11.27 10.50 -11.43
C VAL A 107 11.42 9.00 -11.23
N ALA A 108 10.97 8.20 -12.19
CA ALA A 108 11.04 6.75 -12.11
C ALA A 108 12.44 6.21 -12.47
N ALA A 109 12.89 5.19 -11.73
CA ALA A 109 14.12 4.45 -12.04
C ALA A 109 13.97 3.55 -13.28
N THR A 110 12.75 3.07 -13.54
CA THR A 110 12.42 2.19 -14.65
C THR A 110 11.13 2.67 -15.32
N THR A 111 11.06 2.53 -16.65
CA THR A 111 9.83 2.79 -17.40
C THR A 111 8.80 1.72 -17.07
N VAL A 112 7.58 2.12 -16.75
CA VAL A 112 6.46 1.21 -16.50
C VAL A 112 5.62 1.12 -17.76
N GLU A 113 5.35 -0.11 -18.22
CA GLU A 113 4.32 -0.32 -19.23
C GLU A 113 2.96 -0.15 -18.57
N VAL A 114 2.34 1.00 -18.79
CA VAL A 114 1.04 1.34 -18.23
C VAL A 114 -0.04 0.68 -19.10
N PRO A 115 -0.98 -0.09 -18.52
CA PRO A 115 -2.09 -0.63 -19.28
C PRO A 115 -2.99 0.48 -19.86
N ASP A 116 -2.98 0.61 -21.19
CA ASP A 116 -3.74 1.65 -21.92
C ASP A 116 -5.26 1.56 -21.68
N ASP A 117 -5.77 0.36 -21.37
CA ASP A 117 -7.19 0.06 -21.27
C ASP A 117 -7.86 0.61 -20.01
N LEU A 118 -7.07 0.96 -18.99
CA LEU A 118 -7.57 1.43 -17.70
C LEU A 118 -7.45 2.94 -17.50
N GLY A 119 -6.79 3.65 -18.42
CA GLY A 119 -6.47 5.07 -18.22
C GLY A 119 -5.64 5.30 -16.95
N CYS A 120 -4.78 4.33 -16.61
CA CYS A 120 -3.84 4.45 -15.51
C CYS A 120 -2.85 5.59 -15.79
N LEU A 121 -2.42 6.27 -14.73
CA LEU A 121 -1.36 7.27 -14.77
C LEU A 121 -0.01 6.57 -14.58
N GLY A 122 0.95 6.94 -15.42
CA GLY A 122 2.34 6.55 -15.21
C GLY A 122 3.03 7.46 -14.19
N PRO A 123 4.28 7.13 -13.80
CA PRO A 123 5.08 7.97 -12.92
C PRO A 123 5.32 9.38 -13.49
N ASP A 124 5.41 9.47 -14.81
CA ASP A 124 5.58 10.75 -15.53
C ASP A 124 4.31 11.59 -15.58
N ASP A 125 3.16 11.06 -15.17
CA ASP A 125 1.87 11.76 -15.17
C ASP A 125 1.44 12.24 -13.77
N ILE A 126 2.22 11.88 -12.73
CA ILE A 126 1.91 12.22 -11.34
C ILE A 126 2.95 13.16 -10.72
N GLU A 127 2.54 13.82 -9.65
CA GLU A 127 3.40 14.56 -8.74
C GLU A 127 3.01 14.25 -7.28
N ALA A 128 3.99 14.36 -6.39
CA ALA A 128 3.79 14.21 -4.96
C ALA A 128 3.69 15.59 -4.31
N ARG A 129 2.63 15.84 -3.54
CA ARG A 129 2.54 16.98 -2.64
C ARG A 129 2.91 16.56 -1.23
N PHE A 130 3.42 17.53 -0.48
CA PHE A 130 3.86 17.35 0.88
C PHE A 130 3.15 18.34 1.79
N PRO A 131 2.92 17.97 3.07
CA PRO A 131 2.57 18.94 4.09
C PRO A 131 3.57 20.11 4.11
N HIS A 132 3.12 21.31 4.46
CA HIS A 132 4.03 22.44 4.63
C HIS A 132 5.18 22.14 5.59
N ASP A 133 6.31 22.79 5.34
CA ASP A 133 7.54 22.64 6.12
C ASP A 133 8.15 21.23 6.11
N THR A 134 7.70 20.34 5.22
CA THR A 134 8.37 19.05 4.98
C THR A 134 9.81 19.31 4.53
N ASP A 135 10.78 18.72 5.24
CA ASP A 135 12.19 18.92 4.96
C ASP A 135 12.68 18.20 3.70
N ASP A 136 13.81 18.66 3.16
CA ASP A 136 14.40 18.11 1.94
C ASP A 136 14.75 16.61 2.05
N PRO A 137 15.33 16.11 3.17
CA PRO A 137 15.55 14.67 3.36
C PRO A 137 14.27 13.84 3.25
N THR A 138 13.16 14.32 3.81
CA THR A 138 11.84 13.66 3.75
C THR A 138 11.29 13.62 2.34
N LYS A 139 11.38 14.74 1.60
CA LYS A 139 11.01 14.79 0.17
C LYS A 139 11.86 13.83 -0.66
N GLN A 140 13.17 13.80 -0.43
CA GLN A 140 14.09 12.91 -1.13
C GLN A 140 13.80 11.45 -0.84
N LEU A 141 13.55 11.08 0.42
CA LEU A 141 13.15 9.73 0.81
C LEU A 141 11.85 9.32 0.10
N THR A 142 10.85 10.19 0.16
CA THR A 142 9.53 9.95 -0.43
C THR A 142 9.59 9.77 -1.95
N LEU A 143 10.17 10.73 -2.67
CA LEU A 143 10.30 10.66 -4.13
C LEU A 143 11.17 9.46 -4.54
N GLY A 144 12.17 9.13 -3.72
CA GLY A 144 13.01 7.96 -3.91
C GLY A 144 12.25 6.63 -3.82
N ILE A 145 11.30 6.53 -2.87
CA ILE A 145 10.42 5.37 -2.72
C ILE A 145 9.44 5.27 -3.88
N ILE A 146 8.72 6.36 -4.20
CA ILE A 146 7.70 6.37 -5.26
C ILE A 146 8.34 6.05 -6.62
N GLY A 147 9.47 6.69 -6.91
CA GLY A 147 10.21 6.49 -8.17
C GLY A 147 11.06 5.22 -8.20
N ARG A 148 11.14 4.45 -7.10
CA ARG A 148 12.05 3.30 -6.94
C ARG A 148 13.52 3.63 -7.26
N THR A 149 13.96 4.87 -7.02
CA THR A 149 15.35 5.28 -7.25
C THR A 149 16.28 4.93 -6.08
N ILE A 150 15.71 4.52 -4.94
CA ILE A 150 16.45 3.93 -3.83
C ILE A 150 16.91 2.53 -4.22
N THR A 151 18.21 2.37 -4.41
CA THR A 151 18.84 1.11 -4.85
C THR A 151 19.52 0.35 -3.71
N SER A 152 19.50 0.89 -2.50
CA SER A 152 20.09 0.30 -1.31
C SER A 152 19.32 0.71 -0.05
N PRO A 153 19.09 -0.21 0.91
CA PRO A 153 18.45 0.11 2.18
C PRO A 153 19.26 1.10 3.04
N GLN A 154 20.59 1.16 2.86
CA GLN A 154 21.43 2.15 3.54
C GLN A 154 21.02 3.58 3.19
N GLN A 155 20.56 3.84 1.95
CA GLN A 155 20.09 5.18 1.56
C GLN A 155 18.86 5.60 2.37
N VAL A 156 17.95 4.66 2.68
CA VAL A 156 16.79 4.91 3.56
C VAL A 156 17.28 5.27 4.97
N THR A 157 18.14 4.43 5.55
CA THR A 157 18.69 4.64 6.89
C THR A 157 19.46 5.97 6.98
N ASP A 158 20.24 6.31 5.96
CA ASP A 158 21.02 7.55 5.91
C ASP A 158 20.12 8.79 5.82
N LEU A 159 19.03 8.74 5.05
CA LEU A 159 18.06 9.84 4.95
C LEU A 159 17.30 10.03 6.26
N ILE A 160 16.84 8.95 6.89
CA ILE A 160 16.20 9.01 8.22
C ILE A 160 17.21 9.53 9.26
N GLY A 161 18.47 9.09 9.21
CA GLY A 161 19.54 9.60 10.07
C GLY A 161 19.88 11.09 9.84
N GLN A 162 19.55 11.64 8.68
CA GLN A 162 19.64 13.07 8.36
C GLN A 162 18.42 13.88 8.80
N GLY A 163 17.40 13.22 9.35
CA GLY A 163 16.19 13.86 9.86
C GLY A 163 14.94 13.60 9.03
N ALA A 164 15.01 12.80 7.95
CA ALA A 164 13.81 12.47 7.17
C ALA A 164 12.75 11.80 8.06
N ASP A 165 11.51 12.30 7.99
CA ASP A 165 10.38 11.73 8.71
C ASP A 165 9.83 10.50 7.96
N PRO A 166 9.96 9.28 8.53
CA PRO A 166 9.42 8.08 7.90
C PRO A 166 7.89 7.99 7.96
N ASN A 167 7.23 8.86 8.73
CA ASN A 167 5.78 8.93 8.91
C ASN A 167 5.10 10.04 8.10
N VAL A 168 5.84 10.74 7.24
CA VAL A 168 5.23 11.69 6.31
C VAL A 168 4.15 11.02 5.47
N VAL A 169 3.07 11.76 5.22
CA VAL A 169 1.93 11.31 4.41
C VAL A 169 1.87 12.18 3.16
N PRO A 170 2.69 11.90 2.12
CA PRO A 170 2.56 12.58 0.84
C PRO A 170 1.21 12.29 0.18
N ARG A 171 0.76 13.23 -0.64
CA ARG A 171 -0.41 13.05 -1.52
C ARG A 171 0.01 12.88 -2.96
N LEU A 172 -0.57 11.91 -3.65
CA LEU A 172 -0.38 11.72 -5.08
C LEU A 172 -1.52 12.38 -5.85
N ARG A 173 -1.17 13.16 -6.87
CA ARG A 173 -2.13 13.75 -7.81
C ARG A 173 -1.62 13.70 -9.24
N GLN A 174 -2.52 13.83 -10.19
CA GLN A 174 -2.14 14.03 -11.59
C GLN A 174 -1.42 15.38 -11.73
N LYS A 175 -0.35 15.44 -12.53
CA LYS A 175 0.33 16.69 -12.85
C LYS A 175 -0.66 17.74 -13.33
N SER A 176 -0.52 18.96 -12.83
CA SER A 176 -1.43 20.09 -13.11
C SER A 176 -2.85 19.95 -12.55
N SER A 177 -3.13 18.95 -11.71
CA SER A 177 -4.36 18.92 -10.92
C SER A 177 -4.31 20.03 -9.86
N GLU A 178 -5.42 20.73 -9.66
CA GLU A 178 -5.57 21.76 -8.63
C GLU A 178 -5.87 21.17 -7.25
N TRP A 179 -6.26 19.89 -7.18
CA TRP A 179 -6.64 19.21 -5.94
C TRP A 179 -5.42 18.78 -5.10
N ALA A 180 -5.64 18.59 -3.80
CA ALA A 180 -4.63 18.11 -2.86
C ALA A 180 -4.04 16.74 -3.25
N GLY A 181 -4.88 15.84 -3.77
CA GLY A 181 -4.46 14.49 -4.11
C GLY A 181 -4.76 13.47 -3.01
N PHE A 182 -4.38 12.23 -3.29
CA PHE A 182 -4.72 11.08 -2.47
C PHE A 182 -3.54 10.69 -1.56
N PRO A 183 -3.72 10.60 -0.23
CA PRO A 183 -2.63 10.45 0.72
C PRO A 183 -2.18 8.99 0.91
N TYR A 184 -0.89 8.80 1.15
CA TYR A 184 -0.28 7.49 1.41
C TYR A 184 0.85 7.60 2.44
N SER A 185 1.00 6.59 3.29
CA SER A 185 2.21 6.42 4.09
C SER A 185 3.37 5.91 3.23
N LEU A 186 4.61 6.16 3.66
CA LEU A 186 5.78 5.66 2.97
C LEU A 186 5.84 4.13 2.92
N VAL A 187 5.29 3.44 3.92
CA VAL A 187 5.19 1.97 3.93
C VAL A 187 4.25 1.50 2.82
N GLN A 188 3.11 2.15 2.60
CA GLN A 188 2.20 1.83 1.50
C GLN A 188 2.86 2.03 0.14
N LEU A 189 3.52 3.18 -0.06
CA LEU A 189 4.21 3.49 -1.32
C LEU A 189 5.40 2.55 -1.57
N ALA A 190 6.02 2.02 -0.52
CA ALA A 190 7.12 1.08 -0.62
C ALA A 190 6.70 -0.33 -1.09
N ILE A 191 5.42 -0.68 -1.03
CA ILE A 191 4.91 -2.00 -1.45
C ILE A 191 4.63 -2.00 -2.96
N ASP A 192 5.21 -2.98 -3.65
CA ASP A 192 5.03 -3.19 -5.09
C ASP A 192 3.68 -3.83 -5.36
N ASP A 193 3.11 -3.45 -6.50
CA ASP A 193 1.95 -4.12 -7.07
C ASP A 193 2.37 -5.43 -7.79
N LYS A 194 2.13 -6.58 -7.18
CA LYS A 194 2.38 -7.91 -7.78
C LYS A 194 1.11 -8.50 -8.42
N SER A 195 0.04 -7.72 -8.55
CA SER A 195 -1.20 -8.09 -9.23
C SER A 195 -1.15 -7.81 -10.73
N ASP A 196 -0.02 -7.33 -11.26
CA ASP A 196 0.12 -6.82 -12.62
C ASP A 196 -0.83 -5.65 -12.90
N TYR A 197 -1.04 -4.80 -11.89
CA TYR A 197 -2.01 -3.70 -11.89
C TYR A 197 -3.44 -4.17 -12.24
N ALA A 198 -3.80 -5.41 -11.89
CA ALA A 198 -5.16 -5.90 -12.02
C ALA A 198 -6.06 -5.35 -10.90
N VAL A 199 -5.47 -5.03 -9.74
CA VAL A 199 -6.17 -4.48 -8.58
C VAL A 199 -5.69 -3.04 -8.33
N PRO A 200 -6.60 -2.06 -8.27
CA PRO A 200 -6.23 -0.66 -8.10
C PRO A 200 -5.87 -0.36 -6.64
N THR A 201 -4.58 -0.39 -6.33
CA THR A 201 -4.07 -0.18 -4.97
C THR A 201 -3.64 1.27 -4.72
N ILE A 202 -2.93 1.87 -5.68
CA ILE A 202 -2.49 3.27 -5.64
C ILE A 202 -3.31 4.10 -6.62
N GLN A 203 -3.67 5.31 -6.18
CA GLN A 203 -4.55 6.25 -6.84
C GLN A 203 -3.97 7.66 -6.74
N ALA A 204 -4.36 8.50 -7.67
CA ALA A 204 -4.05 9.92 -7.69
C ALA A 204 -5.28 10.68 -8.16
N GLU A 205 -5.50 11.86 -7.62
CA GLU A 205 -6.64 12.69 -7.99
C GLU A 205 -6.34 13.51 -9.25
N ASP A 206 -7.25 13.48 -10.23
CA ASP A 206 -7.16 14.32 -11.42
C ASP A 206 -7.82 15.70 -11.21
N SER A 207 -7.75 16.57 -12.23
CA SER A 207 -8.32 17.93 -12.17
C SER A 207 -9.84 17.98 -11.98
N HIS A 208 -10.55 16.86 -12.07
CA HIS A 208 -12.00 16.75 -11.90
C HIS A 208 -12.38 16.06 -10.58
N ALA A 209 -11.45 15.98 -9.62
CA ALA A 209 -11.61 15.22 -8.37
C ALA A 209 -11.93 13.73 -8.60
N VAL A 210 -11.50 13.18 -9.75
CA VAL A 210 -11.68 11.76 -10.05
C VAL A 210 -10.40 11.01 -9.73
N LEU A 211 -10.54 9.95 -8.91
CA LEU A 211 -9.44 9.06 -8.58
C LEU A 211 -9.04 8.24 -9.81
N ARG A 212 -7.78 8.37 -10.21
CA ARG A 212 -7.12 7.63 -11.29
C ARG A 212 -6.13 6.65 -10.70
N PHE A 213 -6.05 5.45 -11.27
CA PHE A 213 -5.09 4.46 -10.82
C PHE A 213 -3.67 4.86 -11.24
N VAL A 214 -2.71 4.53 -10.40
CA VAL A 214 -1.30 4.86 -10.65
C VAL A 214 -0.52 3.57 -10.78
N ALA A 215 0.17 3.43 -11.91
CA ALA A 215 1.10 2.32 -12.15
C ALA A 215 2.52 2.75 -11.75
N LEU A 216 2.85 2.60 -10.46
CA LEU A 216 4.19 2.90 -9.94
C LEU A 216 5.20 1.84 -10.38
N PRO A 217 6.48 2.19 -10.58
CA PRO A 217 7.51 1.22 -10.90
C PRO A 217 7.65 0.21 -9.76
N GLN A 218 7.98 -1.02 -10.14
CA GLN A 218 8.31 -2.07 -9.19
C GLN A 218 9.79 -1.99 -8.83
N GLY A 219 10.13 -2.41 -7.61
CA GLY A 219 11.52 -2.59 -7.21
C GLY A 219 12.26 -3.59 -8.10
N SER A 220 13.60 -3.48 -8.14
CA SER A 220 14.42 -4.38 -8.96
C SER A 220 14.40 -5.84 -8.46
N SER A 221 14.09 -6.07 -7.19
CA SER A 221 13.89 -7.40 -6.60
C SER A 221 13.06 -7.35 -5.32
N ASP A 222 12.52 -8.50 -4.93
CA ASP A 222 11.76 -8.64 -3.68
C ASP A 222 12.66 -8.48 -2.45
N GLU A 223 13.95 -8.86 -2.54
CA GLU A 223 14.94 -8.67 -1.47
C GLU A 223 15.21 -7.18 -1.22
N LEU A 224 15.34 -6.38 -2.29
CA LEU A 224 15.55 -4.94 -2.14
C LEU A 224 14.33 -4.28 -1.50
N GLN A 225 13.12 -4.62 -1.96
CA GLN A 225 11.90 -4.12 -1.34
C GLN A 225 11.81 -4.49 0.15
N SER A 226 12.07 -5.76 0.48
CA SER A 226 12.05 -6.24 1.86
C SER A 226 13.05 -5.47 2.73
N ALA A 227 14.25 -5.21 2.21
CA ALA A 227 15.26 -4.44 2.91
C ALA A 227 14.88 -2.96 3.09
N VAL A 228 14.27 -2.33 2.07
CA VAL A 228 13.75 -0.95 2.14
C VAL A 228 12.61 -0.85 3.16
N LEU A 229 11.64 -1.77 3.12
CA LEU A 229 10.55 -1.83 4.10
C LEU A 229 11.10 -2.02 5.52
N THR A 230 12.07 -2.93 5.69
CA THR A 230 12.72 -3.14 6.99
C THR A 230 13.39 -1.86 7.48
N ALA A 231 14.14 -1.16 6.63
CA ALA A 231 14.80 0.09 6.98
C ALA A 231 13.81 1.21 7.35
N LEU A 232 12.67 1.30 6.67
CA LEU A 232 11.60 2.25 7.04
C LEU A 232 11.03 1.93 8.43
N LEU A 233 10.66 0.67 8.66
CA LEU A 233 10.09 0.25 9.95
C LEU A 233 11.08 0.38 11.11
N ASP A 234 12.34 -0.01 10.89
CA ASP A 234 13.40 0.14 11.89
C ASP A 234 13.74 1.62 12.12
N GLY A 235 13.51 2.47 11.13
CA GLY A 235 13.58 3.93 11.23
C GLY A 235 12.39 4.57 11.95
N GLY A 236 11.37 3.80 12.32
CA GLY A 236 10.20 4.28 13.06
C GLY A 236 8.98 4.60 12.21
N ALA A 237 8.92 4.13 10.96
CA ALA A 237 7.69 4.18 10.17
C ALA A 237 6.57 3.38 10.87
N ASP A 238 5.40 3.99 11.02
CA ASP A 238 4.22 3.35 11.60
C ASP A 238 3.57 2.43 10.55
N LEU A 239 3.63 1.13 10.85
CA LEU A 239 3.06 0.06 10.04
C LEU A 239 1.53 -0.02 10.07
N ASN A 240 0.88 0.73 10.98
CA ASN A 240 -0.56 0.84 11.10
C ASN A 240 -1.09 2.20 10.62
N LEU A 241 -0.21 3.11 10.16
CA LEU A 241 -0.61 4.45 9.75
C LEU A 241 -1.65 4.39 8.62
N GLU A 242 -2.88 4.73 8.97
CA GLU A 242 -3.95 5.01 8.02
C GLU A 242 -3.80 6.47 7.58
N ALA A 243 -3.30 6.67 6.37
CA ALA A 243 -3.36 7.98 5.74
C ALA A 243 -4.85 8.37 5.58
N ASP A 244 -5.24 9.56 6.03
CA ASP A 244 -6.64 9.99 6.04
C ASP A 244 -7.29 9.87 4.66
N GLY A 245 -8.31 9.03 4.52
CA GLY A 245 -8.98 8.77 3.24
C GLY A 245 -8.36 7.66 2.40
N SER A 246 -7.21 7.11 2.79
CA SER A 246 -6.65 5.91 2.18
C SER A 246 -7.55 4.70 2.44
N LEU A 247 -7.86 3.96 1.37
CA LEU A 247 -8.73 2.79 1.46
C LEU A 247 -8.07 1.58 2.13
N TRP A 248 -6.74 1.64 2.33
CA TRP A 248 -5.93 0.49 2.69
C TRP A 248 -5.03 0.83 3.87
N THR A 249 -4.89 -0.09 4.83
CA THR A 249 -3.71 -0.12 5.72
C THR A 249 -2.53 -0.72 4.96
N PRO A 250 -1.27 -0.56 5.40
CA PRO A 250 -0.12 -1.21 4.77
C PRO A 250 -0.30 -2.72 4.55
N ILE A 251 -0.81 -3.45 5.55
CA ILE A 251 -1.10 -4.89 5.40
C ILE A 251 -2.27 -5.17 4.43
N GLY A 252 -3.28 -4.30 4.40
CA GLY A 252 -4.39 -4.41 3.43
C GLY A 252 -3.90 -4.20 2.00
N LEU A 253 -2.99 -3.25 1.80
CA LEU A 253 -2.38 -2.97 0.52
C LEU A 253 -1.50 -4.14 0.05
N ALA A 254 -0.68 -4.73 0.93
CA ALA A 254 0.11 -5.92 0.61
C ALA A 254 -0.75 -7.12 0.16
N ILE A 255 -1.92 -7.32 0.79
CA ILE A 255 -2.89 -8.33 0.38
C ILE A 255 -3.48 -7.99 -0.99
N ALA A 256 -3.95 -6.76 -1.16
CA ALA A 256 -4.58 -6.29 -2.39
C ALA A 256 -3.62 -6.37 -3.60
N SER A 257 -2.34 -6.06 -3.38
CA SER A 257 -1.28 -6.13 -4.39
C SER A 257 -0.75 -7.54 -4.63
N GLY A 258 -1.14 -8.56 -3.85
CA GLY A 258 -0.59 -9.91 -4.01
C GLY A 258 0.89 -10.00 -3.61
N ASN A 259 1.38 -9.05 -2.81
CA ASN A 259 2.78 -8.94 -2.42
C ASN A 259 3.06 -9.78 -1.17
N GLN A 260 3.35 -11.06 -1.39
CA GLN A 260 3.64 -12.04 -0.33
C GLN A 260 4.82 -11.60 0.56
N THR A 261 5.87 -11.04 -0.03
CA THR A 261 7.08 -10.60 0.70
C THR A 261 6.76 -9.50 1.70
N ALA A 262 6.05 -8.45 1.26
CA ALA A 262 5.61 -7.38 2.14
C ALA A 262 4.62 -7.87 3.20
N PHE A 263 3.69 -8.75 2.83
CA PHE A 263 2.73 -9.35 3.75
C PHE A 263 3.43 -10.12 4.89
N GLU A 264 4.38 -11.01 4.56
CA GLU A 264 5.11 -11.79 5.55
C GLU A 264 5.92 -10.89 6.49
N LEU A 265 6.61 -9.89 5.94
CA LEU A 265 7.39 -8.93 6.72
C LEU A 265 6.51 -8.15 7.72
N LEU A 266 5.36 -7.64 7.28
CA LEU A 266 4.42 -6.94 8.17
C LEU A 266 3.83 -7.89 9.22
N MET A 267 3.54 -9.14 8.85
CA MET A 267 3.04 -10.16 9.78
C MET A 267 4.08 -10.59 10.82
N LEU A 268 5.38 -10.43 10.58
CA LEU A 268 6.41 -10.69 11.60
C LEU A 268 6.39 -9.65 12.73
N ARG A 269 5.78 -8.47 12.51
CA ARG A 269 5.65 -7.44 13.54
C ARG A 269 4.51 -7.81 14.49
N HIS A 270 4.74 -7.62 15.79
CA HIS A 270 3.81 -8.08 16.84
C HIS A 270 2.69 -7.07 17.11
N ASP A 271 2.94 -5.81 16.75
CA ASP A 271 2.10 -4.63 16.89
C ASP A 271 1.24 -4.34 15.64
N ILE A 272 1.25 -5.22 14.65
CA ILE A 272 0.37 -5.11 13.47
C ILE A 272 -1.11 -5.22 13.85
N ASP A 273 -1.90 -4.20 13.48
CA ASP A 273 -3.34 -4.19 13.65
C ASP A 273 -4.02 -4.89 12.48
N LEU A 274 -4.54 -6.09 12.77
CA LEU A 274 -5.31 -6.87 11.80
C LEU A 274 -6.77 -6.41 11.70
N ARG A 275 -7.24 -5.54 12.62
CA ARG A 275 -8.62 -5.10 12.77
C ARG A 275 -8.73 -3.56 12.82
N PRO A 276 -8.15 -2.85 11.83
CA PRO A 276 -8.23 -1.40 11.82
C PRO A 276 -9.68 -0.93 11.75
N ARG A 277 -9.91 0.33 12.12
CA ARG A 277 -11.26 0.93 12.13
C ARG A 277 -11.77 1.31 10.74
N GLY A 278 -11.01 1.04 9.69
CA GLY A 278 -11.35 1.33 8.30
C GLY A 278 -12.62 0.63 7.77
N PRO A 279 -13.08 1.06 6.57
CA PRO A 279 -14.35 0.62 5.99
C PRO A 279 -14.34 -0.82 5.44
N ARG A 280 -13.16 -1.42 5.26
CA ARG A 280 -12.99 -2.75 4.66
C ARG A 280 -12.75 -3.83 5.71
N MET A 281 -13.32 -5.00 5.49
CA MET A 281 -12.98 -6.19 6.27
C MET A 281 -11.63 -6.74 5.83
N ARG A 282 -10.86 -7.30 6.75
CA ARG A 282 -9.47 -7.72 6.48
C ARG A 282 -9.36 -8.79 5.40
N MET A 283 -10.37 -9.66 5.33
CA MET A 283 -10.45 -10.81 4.44
C MET A 283 -11.37 -10.54 3.24
N GLU A 284 -11.73 -9.29 2.99
CA GLU A 284 -12.50 -8.88 1.82
C GLU A 284 -11.68 -9.11 0.55
N LEU A 285 -12.30 -9.70 -0.48
CA LEU A 285 -11.64 -9.93 -1.76
C LEU A 285 -11.38 -8.58 -2.45
N PRO A 286 -10.13 -8.29 -2.85
CA PRO A 286 -9.85 -7.09 -3.62
C PRO A 286 -10.63 -7.08 -4.93
N TYR A 287 -11.18 -5.92 -5.29
CA TYR A 287 -11.92 -5.75 -6.54
C TYR A 287 -10.93 -5.63 -7.70
N ALA A 288 -10.85 -6.67 -8.52
CA ALA A 288 -9.98 -6.67 -9.70
C ALA A 288 -10.70 -6.04 -10.91
N MET A 289 -10.05 -5.06 -11.53
CA MET A 289 -10.54 -4.37 -12.74
C MET A 289 -10.31 -5.18 -14.01
N ARG A 290 -9.36 -6.12 -13.96
CA ARG A 290 -9.02 -7.06 -15.04
C ARG A 290 -8.89 -8.46 -14.46
N PRO A 291 -9.03 -9.53 -15.26
CA PRO A 291 -8.77 -10.88 -14.79
C PRO A 291 -7.35 -10.99 -14.23
N PRO A 292 -7.17 -11.24 -12.92
CA PRO A 292 -5.84 -11.27 -12.33
C PRO A 292 -5.09 -12.53 -12.76
N PRO A 293 -3.74 -12.51 -12.76
CA PRO A 293 -2.94 -13.70 -13.01
C PRO A 293 -3.26 -14.85 -12.04
N SER A 294 -3.20 -16.11 -12.48
CA SER A 294 -3.47 -17.27 -11.61
C SER A 294 -2.54 -17.33 -10.39
N GLU A 295 -1.30 -16.86 -10.54
CA GLU A 295 -0.32 -16.77 -9.45
C GLU A 295 -0.76 -15.79 -8.36
N TYR A 296 -1.37 -14.66 -8.73
CA TYR A 296 -1.91 -13.68 -7.80
C TYR A 296 -2.98 -14.32 -6.90
N LEU A 297 -3.94 -15.04 -7.49
CA LEU A 297 -4.99 -15.71 -6.72
C LEU A 297 -4.44 -16.75 -5.74
N ARG A 298 -3.38 -17.48 -6.13
CA ARG A 298 -2.73 -18.46 -5.24
C ARG A 298 -2.07 -17.78 -4.05
N ARG A 299 -1.37 -16.66 -4.27
CA ARG A 299 -0.77 -15.85 -3.19
C ARG A 299 -1.85 -15.28 -2.28
N LEU A 300 -2.90 -14.72 -2.84
CA LEU A 300 -4.03 -14.18 -2.08
C LEU A 300 -4.65 -15.22 -1.14
N MET A 301 -4.90 -16.43 -1.64
CA MET A 301 -5.40 -17.54 -0.81
C MET A 301 -4.41 -17.97 0.27
N SER A 302 -3.10 -17.90 -0.01
CA SER A 302 -2.04 -18.18 0.98
C SER A 302 -2.05 -17.16 2.11
N MET A 303 -2.09 -15.86 1.78
CA MET A 303 -2.14 -14.76 2.74
C MET A 303 -3.40 -14.84 3.63
N PHE A 304 -4.57 -15.08 3.04
CA PHE A 304 -5.80 -15.28 3.79
C PHE A 304 -5.76 -16.48 4.73
N ARG A 305 -5.14 -17.60 4.31
CA ARG A 305 -4.91 -18.73 5.22
C ARG A 305 -4.04 -18.34 6.40
N HIS A 306 -2.96 -17.59 6.15
CA HIS A 306 -2.06 -17.11 7.19
C HIS A 306 -2.80 -16.18 8.17
N LEU A 307 -3.62 -15.25 7.67
CA LEU A 307 -4.45 -14.37 8.53
C LEU A 307 -5.38 -15.18 9.43
N ILE A 308 -6.09 -16.17 8.89
CA ILE A 308 -6.98 -17.04 9.68
C ILE A 308 -6.19 -17.85 10.73
N GLN A 309 -4.98 -18.30 10.40
CA GLN A 309 -4.13 -19.02 11.36
C GLN A 309 -3.70 -18.13 12.53
N ARG A 310 -3.44 -16.84 12.28
CA ARG A 310 -3.06 -15.87 13.31
C ARG A 310 -4.26 -15.38 14.12
N ASP A 311 -5.34 -15.03 13.45
CA ASP A 311 -6.60 -14.62 14.06
C ASP A 311 -7.79 -15.25 13.31
N PRO A 312 -8.31 -16.40 13.81
CA PRO A 312 -9.45 -17.07 13.20
C PRO A 312 -10.73 -16.23 13.19
N THR A 313 -10.82 -15.23 14.07
CA THR A 313 -12.02 -14.39 14.18
C THR A 313 -12.13 -13.36 13.06
N LEU A 314 -11.09 -13.21 12.21
CA LEU A 314 -11.16 -12.42 10.98
C LEU A 314 -12.11 -13.04 9.94
N ALA A 315 -12.31 -14.36 9.95
CA ALA A 315 -13.22 -15.03 9.02
C ALA A 315 -14.70 -14.70 9.29
N THR A 316 -15.02 -14.25 10.51
CA THR A 316 -16.37 -13.86 10.94
C THR A 316 -16.47 -12.37 11.24
N GLU A 317 -15.51 -11.56 10.78
CA GLU A 317 -15.53 -10.11 10.96
C GLU A 317 -16.85 -9.53 10.45
N GLN A 318 -17.40 -8.59 11.24
CA GLN A 318 -18.62 -7.87 10.91
C GLN A 318 -18.36 -6.38 10.90
N ARG A 319 -18.84 -5.69 9.86
CA ARG A 319 -18.79 -4.24 9.71
C ARG A 319 -20.14 -3.74 9.22
N TYR A 320 -20.68 -2.74 9.91
CA TYR A 320 -21.98 -2.14 9.58
C TYR A 320 -23.12 -3.17 9.48
N GLY A 321 -23.05 -4.27 10.25
CA GLY A 321 -24.03 -5.36 10.22
C GLY A 321 -23.84 -6.38 9.08
N TYR A 322 -22.83 -6.21 8.23
CA TYR A 322 -22.48 -7.13 7.15
C TYR A 322 -21.23 -7.94 7.51
N ASN A 323 -21.09 -9.12 6.92
CA ASN A 323 -19.89 -9.96 7.01
C ASN A 323 -19.45 -10.36 5.59
N LEU A 324 -18.36 -11.10 5.48
CA LEU A 324 -17.83 -11.56 4.19
C LEU A 324 -18.83 -12.42 3.39
N VAL A 325 -19.70 -13.18 4.06
CA VAL A 325 -20.75 -13.96 3.41
C VAL A 325 -21.81 -13.05 2.78
N HIS A 326 -22.18 -11.96 3.46
CA HIS A 326 -23.10 -10.96 2.92
C HIS A 326 -22.51 -10.24 1.71
N GLN A 327 -21.20 -9.96 1.70
CA GLN A 327 -20.52 -9.31 0.55
C GLN A 327 -20.40 -10.23 -0.67
N ALA A 328 -20.37 -11.55 -0.46
CA ALA A 328 -20.24 -12.53 -1.53
C ALA A 328 -21.56 -12.96 -2.19
N ALA A 329 -22.71 -12.67 -1.55
CA ALA A 329 -24.05 -13.09 -1.98
C ALA A 329 -24.75 -12.03 -2.84
#